data_AF-A0A957A598-F1
#
_entry.id   AF-A0A957A598-F1
#
_cell.length_a   1.000
_cell.length_b   1.000
_cell.length_c   1.000
_cell.angle_alpha   90.00
_cell.angle_beta   90.00
_cell.angle_gamma   90.00
#
_symmetry.space_group_name_H-M   'P 1'
#
loop_
_entity.id
_entity.type
_entity.pdbx_description
1 polymer ?
#
loop_
_entity_poly.entity_id
_entity_poly.type
_entity_poly.pdbx_seq_one_letter_code
_entity_poly.pdbx_strand_id
1 'polypeptide(L)'
;MNRQPGEPFGSTAQEHRTTDPTHDSDGLRDQVDQRAHDVADRASGIAEQGRERAAAAAEAGEERAAEGMERAADMVRDRADGTPAAGAAMMAADGMERGAGYLRSHDTNQMWTDVEEYVREHPVMGIAGSVAAGFLVGRMLR
;
A
#
# COMPACT_ATOMS: atom_id res chain seq x y z
N MET A 1 -40.31 69.09 11.07
CA MET A 1 -40.76 67.68 11.14
C MET A 1 -40.21 66.91 9.95
N ASN A 2 -39.65 65.72 10.23
CA ASN A 2 -39.46 64.47 9.44
C ASN A 2 -38.97 64.55 7.98
N ARG A 3 -37.75 64.11 7.63
CA ARG A 3 -37.11 62.76 7.58
C ARG A 3 -37.75 61.72 6.62
N GLN A 4 -37.00 61.49 5.53
CA GLN A 4 -36.72 60.26 4.75
C GLN A 4 -37.54 59.94 3.48
N PRO A 5 -36.86 59.78 2.32
CA PRO A 5 -37.35 59.03 1.16
C PRO A 5 -37.21 57.52 1.41
N GLY A 6 -38.28 56.76 1.18
CA GLY A 6 -38.25 55.30 1.21
C GLY A 6 -37.65 54.75 -0.08
N GLU A 7 -36.46 54.18 0.01
CA GLU A 7 -35.82 53.39 -1.02
C GLU A 7 -36.68 52.13 -1.33
N PRO A 8 -36.83 51.71 -2.60
CA PRO A 8 -37.18 50.32 -2.87
C PRO A 8 -35.97 49.46 -2.49
N PHE A 9 -36.15 48.73 -1.39
CA PHE A 9 -35.31 47.67 -0.87
C PHE A 9 -34.38 47.04 -1.91
N GLY A 10 -33.09 47.30 -1.74
CA GLY A 10 -32.08 46.36 -2.18
C GLY A 10 -32.21 45.03 -1.44
N SER A 11 -31.47 44.05 -1.95
CA SER A 11 -31.18 42.78 -1.30
C SER A 11 -32.25 41.70 -1.46
N THR A 12 -32.20 41.03 -2.61
CA THR A 12 -31.96 39.58 -2.65
C THR A 12 -31.49 39.21 -4.04
N ALA A 13 -30.30 39.69 -4.39
CA ALA A 13 -29.39 38.84 -5.13
C ALA A 13 -29.06 37.67 -4.19
N GLN A 14 -29.95 36.68 -4.13
CA GLN A 14 -29.53 35.33 -3.75
C GLN A 14 -28.67 34.86 -4.92
N GLU A 15 -27.42 35.33 -4.94
CA GLU A 15 -26.33 34.47 -5.34
C GLU A 15 -26.42 33.27 -4.39
N HIS A 16 -27.18 32.26 -4.81
CA HIS A 16 -26.77 30.90 -4.55
C HIS A 16 -25.35 30.80 -5.11
N ARG A 17 -24.39 31.11 -4.24
CA ARG A 17 -23.05 30.58 -4.29
C ARG A 17 -23.25 29.08 -4.20
N THR A 18 -23.52 28.47 -5.35
CA THR A 18 -23.24 27.06 -5.60
C THR A 18 -21.85 26.85 -5.06
N THR A 19 -21.77 26.20 -3.90
CA THR A 19 -20.55 25.65 -3.36
C THR A 19 -20.00 24.77 -4.46
N ASP A 20 -19.03 25.33 -5.19
CA ASP A 20 -18.39 24.68 -6.29
C ASP A 20 -17.43 23.65 -5.69
N PRO A 21 -17.73 22.33 -5.80
CA PRO A 21 -16.93 21.29 -5.17
C PRO A 21 -15.52 21.18 -5.77
N THR A 22 -15.19 21.95 -6.82
CA THR A 22 -13.88 21.88 -7.47
C THR A 22 -12.79 22.61 -6.70
N HIS A 23 -13.10 23.67 -5.94
CA HIS A 23 -12.07 24.46 -5.22
C HIS A 23 -11.52 23.79 -3.96
N ASP A 24 -12.34 23.05 -3.20
CA ASP A 24 -11.86 22.28 -2.03
C ASP A 24 -11.05 21.03 -2.44
N SER A 25 -11.33 20.50 -3.62
CA SER A 25 -10.68 19.30 -4.16
C SER A 25 -9.24 19.58 -4.62
N ASP A 26 -9.01 20.76 -5.20
CA ASP A 26 -7.68 21.18 -5.68
C ASP A 26 -6.71 21.36 -4.51
N GLY A 27 -7.11 22.11 -3.49
CA GLY A 27 -6.29 22.33 -2.29
C GLY A 27 -6.04 21.05 -1.47
N LEU A 28 -6.96 20.08 -1.52
CA LEU A 28 -6.74 18.78 -0.87
C LEU A 28 -5.78 17.89 -1.68
N ARG A 29 -5.84 17.95 -3.01
CA ARG A 29 -4.92 17.24 -3.91
C ARG A 29 -3.50 17.77 -3.76
N ASP A 30 -3.30 19.09 -3.83
CA ASP A 30 -1.98 19.71 -3.62
C ASP A 30 -1.34 19.32 -2.29
N GLN A 31 -2.13 19.28 -1.22
CA GLN A 31 -1.65 18.84 0.09
C GLN A 31 -1.28 17.35 0.13
N VAL A 32 -2.04 16.51 -0.57
CA VAL A 32 -1.76 15.08 -0.68
C VAL A 32 -0.52 14.84 -1.53
N ASP A 33 -0.39 15.52 -2.66
CA ASP A 33 0.79 15.44 -3.55
C ASP A 33 2.05 15.90 -2.82
N GLN A 34 1.99 17.02 -2.09
CA GLN A 34 3.14 17.51 -1.35
C GLN A 34 3.57 16.55 -0.22
N ARG A 35 2.61 15.99 0.51
CA ARG A 35 2.92 14.95 1.51
C ARG A 35 3.39 13.65 0.88
N ALA A 36 2.87 13.27 -0.28
CA ALA A 36 3.30 12.09 -1.01
C ALA A 36 4.75 12.23 -1.45
N HIS A 37 5.17 13.41 -1.93
CA HIS A 37 6.55 13.72 -2.25
C HIS A 37 7.47 13.61 -1.02
N ASP A 38 7.15 14.29 0.09
CA ASP A 38 7.94 14.20 1.33
C ASP A 38 8.09 12.75 1.84
N VAL A 39 7.03 11.94 1.72
CA VAL A 39 7.06 10.53 2.11
C VAL A 39 7.87 9.71 1.12
N ALA A 40 7.76 9.96 -0.18
CA ALA A 40 8.52 9.27 -1.22
C ALA A 40 10.03 9.50 -1.06
N ASP A 41 10.47 10.74 -0.81
CA ASP A 41 11.88 11.07 -0.59
C ASP A 41 12.46 10.32 0.62
N ARG A 42 11.70 10.27 1.74
CA ARG A 42 12.12 9.51 2.93
C ARG A 42 12.09 8.00 2.70
N ALA A 43 11.08 7.52 1.96
CA ALA A 43 10.92 6.11 1.65
C ALA A 43 12.08 5.60 0.78
N SER A 44 12.52 6.38 -0.21
CA SER A 44 13.66 6.01 -1.07
C SER A 44 14.94 5.79 -0.26
N GLY A 45 15.27 6.69 0.65
CA GLY A 45 16.47 6.55 1.50
C GLY A 45 16.40 5.40 2.51
N ILE A 46 15.20 5.05 3.00
CA ILE A 46 14.98 3.87 3.85
C ILE A 46 15.01 2.59 3.00
N ALA A 47 14.46 2.64 1.79
CA ALA A 47 14.42 1.51 0.87
C ALA A 47 15.82 1.09 0.46
N GLU A 48 16.72 1.99 0.08
CA GLU A 48 18.12 1.64 -0.26
C GLU A 48 18.84 0.93 0.89
N GLN A 49 18.79 1.51 2.10
CA GLN A 49 19.38 0.88 3.29
C GLN A 49 18.70 -0.45 3.65
N GLY A 50 17.39 -0.55 3.42
CA GLY A 50 16.61 -1.75 3.62
C GLY A 50 16.97 -2.85 2.63
N ARG A 51 17.21 -2.50 1.36
CA ARG A 51 17.60 -3.43 0.28
C ARG A 51 18.94 -4.10 0.60
N GLU A 52 19.94 -3.33 1.01
CA GLU A 52 21.26 -3.86 1.40
C GLU A 52 21.17 -4.81 2.60
N ARG A 53 20.41 -4.41 3.64
CA ARG A 53 20.20 -5.25 4.83
C ARG A 53 19.38 -6.50 4.53
N ALA A 54 18.38 -6.38 3.67
CA ALA A 54 17.54 -7.50 3.25
C ALA A 54 18.35 -8.51 2.42
N ALA A 55 19.23 -8.04 1.52
CA ALA A 55 20.13 -8.92 0.78
C ALA A 55 21.04 -9.72 1.72
N ALA A 56 21.70 -9.05 2.67
CA ALA A 56 22.54 -9.71 3.66
C ALA A 56 21.75 -10.66 4.59
N ALA A 57 20.51 -10.31 4.94
CA ALA A 57 19.65 -11.16 5.77
C ALA A 57 19.08 -12.35 5.00
N ALA A 58 18.83 -12.22 3.69
CA ALA A 58 18.38 -13.31 2.84
C ALA A 58 19.45 -14.40 2.72
N GLU A 59 20.71 -14.02 2.49
CA GLU A 59 21.84 -14.95 2.45
C GLU A 59 22.00 -15.73 3.76
N ALA A 60 21.78 -15.08 4.91
CA ALA A 60 21.88 -15.72 6.23
C ALA A 60 20.59 -16.43 6.69
N GLY A 61 19.48 -16.19 5.98
CA GLY A 61 18.13 -16.54 6.40
C GLY A 61 17.44 -17.57 5.52
N GLU A 62 17.99 -17.90 4.35
CA GLU A 62 17.39 -18.80 3.35
C GLU A 62 16.98 -20.14 3.96
N GLU A 63 17.87 -20.76 4.74
CA GLU A 63 17.62 -22.07 5.36
C GLU A 63 16.50 -22.00 6.40
N ARG A 64 16.45 -20.94 7.22
CA ARG A 64 15.39 -20.73 8.21
C ARG A 64 14.06 -20.33 7.57
N ALA A 65 14.13 -19.63 6.44
CA ALA A 65 12.95 -19.26 5.65
C ALA A 65 12.31 -20.51 5.04
N ALA A 66 13.11 -21.42 4.47
CA ALA A 66 12.63 -22.69 3.93
C ALA A 66 11.94 -23.54 5.01
N GLU A 67 12.58 -23.74 6.17
CA GLU A 67 11.98 -24.48 7.29
C GLU A 67 10.73 -23.80 7.88
N GLY A 68 10.64 -22.47 7.80
CA GLY A 68 9.48 -21.70 8.22
C GLY A 68 8.31 -21.83 7.24
N MET A 69 8.61 -21.82 5.94
CA MET A 69 7.61 -21.99 4.87
C MET A 69 7.02 -23.40 4.87
N GLU A 70 7.84 -24.44 5.05
CA GLU A 70 7.36 -25.82 5.13
C GLU A 70 6.38 -26.00 6.31
N ARG A 71 6.72 -25.48 7.49
CA ARG A 71 5.85 -25.48 8.66
C ARG A 71 4.58 -24.66 8.48
N ALA A 72 4.65 -23.53 7.77
CA ALA A 72 3.49 -22.73 7.44
C ALA A 72 2.56 -23.46 6.44
N ALA A 73 3.13 -24.11 5.44
CA ALA A 73 2.41 -24.89 4.45
C ALA A 73 1.68 -26.08 5.09
N ASP A 74 2.34 -26.82 6.00
CA ASP A 74 1.69 -27.89 6.77
C ASP A 74 0.56 -27.34 7.64
N MET A 75 0.78 -26.25 8.38
CA MET A 75 -0.28 -25.64 9.19
C MET A 75 -1.47 -25.13 8.37
N VAL A 76 -1.20 -24.58 7.19
CA VAL A 76 -2.23 -24.11 6.27
C VAL A 76 -2.99 -25.29 5.68
N ARG A 77 -2.31 -26.38 5.30
CA ARG A 77 -2.95 -27.59 4.79
C ARG A 77 -3.82 -28.25 5.87
N ASP A 78 -3.29 -28.44 7.07
CA ASP A 78 -4.02 -28.99 8.21
C ASP A 78 -5.24 -28.15 8.63
N ARG A 79 -5.14 -26.81 8.57
CA ARG A 79 -6.28 -25.93 8.90
C ARG A 79 -7.28 -25.77 7.77
N ALA A 80 -6.84 -25.88 6.53
CA ALA A 80 -7.70 -25.69 5.38
C ALA A 80 -8.41 -26.99 4.98
N ASP A 81 -7.91 -28.14 5.42
CA ASP A 81 -8.54 -29.45 5.24
C ASP A 81 -9.99 -29.44 5.77
N GLY A 82 -10.94 -29.77 4.90
CA GLY A 82 -12.38 -29.75 5.23
C GLY A 82 -13.03 -28.34 5.30
N THR A 83 -12.30 -27.27 4.98
CA THR A 83 -12.84 -25.90 4.96
C THR A 83 -13.09 -25.40 3.53
N PRO A 84 -14.03 -24.45 3.32
CA PRO A 84 -14.21 -23.81 2.02
C PRO A 84 -12.99 -22.99 1.55
N ALA A 85 -11.97 -22.80 2.40
CA ALA A 85 -10.74 -22.08 2.09
C ALA A 85 -9.63 -22.97 1.50
N ALA A 86 -9.86 -24.28 1.33
CA ALA A 86 -8.87 -25.23 0.77
C ALA A 86 -8.29 -24.77 -0.59
N GLY A 87 -9.10 -24.14 -1.45
CA GLY A 87 -8.61 -23.59 -2.72
C GLY A 87 -7.66 -22.40 -2.55
N ALA A 88 -7.93 -21.51 -1.59
CA ALA A 88 -7.06 -20.37 -1.28
C ALA A 88 -5.75 -20.82 -0.61
N ALA A 89 -5.82 -21.85 0.23
CA ALA A 89 -4.65 -22.49 0.83
C ALA A 89 -3.73 -23.12 -0.23
N MET A 90 -4.31 -23.77 -1.25
CA MET A 90 -3.55 -24.33 -2.36
C MET A 90 -2.88 -23.24 -3.23
N MET A 91 -3.57 -22.13 -3.49
CA MET A 91 -2.97 -20.97 -4.16
C MET A 91 -1.82 -20.34 -3.36
N ALA A 92 -1.96 -20.27 -2.03
CA ALA A 92 -0.91 -19.78 -1.16
C ALA A 92 0.32 -20.70 -1.18
N ALA A 93 0.13 -22.02 -1.14
CA ALA A 93 1.20 -23.00 -1.23
C ALA A 93 1.96 -22.90 -2.58
N ASP A 94 1.23 -22.78 -3.68
CA ASP A 94 1.80 -22.62 -5.02
C ASP A 94 2.62 -21.31 -5.13
N GLY A 95 2.12 -20.23 -4.51
CA GLY A 95 2.84 -18.96 -4.38
C GLY A 95 4.12 -19.07 -3.53
N MET A 96 4.09 -19.86 -2.45
CA MET A 96 5.27 -20.11 -1.61
C MET A 96 6.35 -20.90 -2.36
N GLU A 97 5.96 -21.92 -3.13
CA GLU A 97 6.90 -22.73 -3.91
C GLU A 97 7.57 -21.90 -5.03
N ARG A 98 6.81 -21.04 -5.70
CA ARG A 98 7.36 -20.05 -6.64
C ARG A 98 8.28 -19.06 -5.95
N GLY A 99 7.92 -18.58 -4.76
CA GLY A 99 8.74 -17.68 -3.96
C GLY A 99 10.08 -18.28 -3.54
N ALA A 100 10.08 -19.56 -3.13
CA ALA A 100 11.28 -20.31 -2.77
C ALA A 100 12.21 -20.53 -3.99
N GLY A 101 11.63 -20.87 -5.15
CA GLY A 101 12.39 -20.95 -6.41
C GLY A 101 12.99 -19.60 -6.84
N TYR A 102 12.29 -18.50 -6.56
CA TYR A 102 12.74 -17.14 -6.86
C TYR A 102 13.89 -16.69 -5.95
N LEU A 103 13.79 -17.00 -4.64
CA LEU A 103 14.82 -16.68 -3.64
C LEU A 103 16.16 -17.38 -3.95
N ARG A 104 16.10 -18.55 -4.59
CA ARG A 104 17.25 -19.39 -4.96
C ARG A 104 18.02 -18.91 -6.20
N SER A 105 17.39 -18.13 -7.10
CA SER A 105 17.90 -17.94 -8.47
C SER A 105 18.08 -16.49 -8.94
N HIS A 106 17.73 -15.46 -8.16
CA HIS A 106 17.76 -14.07 -8.66
C HIS A 106 18.63 -13.12 -7.83
N ASP A 107 19.36 -12.25 -8.54
CA ASP A 107 19.90 -11.00 -8.03
C ASP A 107 18.75 -10.12 -7.51
N THR A 108 18.69 -9.96 -6.18
CA THR A 108 17.68 -9.19 -5.45
C THR A 108 17.48 -7.78 -6.04
N ASN A 109 18.52 -7.20 -6.64
CA ASN A 109 18.50 -5.86 -7.19
C ASN A 109 17.64 -5.72 -8.46
N GLN A 110 17.59 -6.73 -9.33
CA GLN A 110 16.75 -6.67 -10.53
C GLN A 110 15.26 -6.88 -10.18
N MET A 111 14.98 -7.70 -9.17
CA MET A 111 13.62 -7.96 -8.69
C MET A 111 12.96 -6.71 -8.10
N TRP A 112 13.72 -5.85 -7.40
CA TRP A 112 13.18 -4.60 -6.87
C TRP A 112 12.71 -3.65 -7.98
N THR A 113 13.42 -3.62 -9.10
CA THR A 113 13.05 -2.81 -10.27
C THR A 113 11.74 -3.30 -10.90
N ASP A 114 11.58 -4.61 -11.08
CA ASP A 114 10.36 -5.19 -11.64
C ASP A 114 9.13 -4.95 -10.73
N VAL A 115 9.31 -5.08 -9.41
CA VAL A 115 8.25 -4.80 -8.43
C VAL A 115 7.88 -3.32 -8.44
N GLU A 116 8.85 -2.43 -8.54
CA GLU A 116 8.62 -0.99 -8.61
C GLU A 116 7.84 -0.61 -9.88
N GLU A 117 8.19 -1.22 -11.01
CA GLU A 117 7.49 -1.02 -12.28
C GLU A 117 6.05 -1.56 -12.21
N TYR A 118 5.85 -2.75 -11.64
CA TYR A 118 4.52 -3.33 -11.46
C TYR A 118 3.63 -2.49 -10.53
N VAL A 119 4.17 -1.96 -9.44
CA VAL A 119 3.42 -1.08 -8.50
C VAL A 119 3.07 0.24 -9.17
N ARG A 120 3.97 0.79 -9.99
CA ARG A 120 3.72 2.00 -10.77
C ARG A 120 2.61 1.79 -11.82
N GLU A 121 2.55 0.61 -12.41
CA GLU A 121 1.54 0.24 -13.40
C GLU A 121 0.18 -0.15 -12.78
N HIS A 122 0.19 -0.69 -11.56
CA HIS A 122 -0.98 -1.10 -10.81
C HIS A 122 -1.01 -0.53 -9.38
N PRO A 123 -1.28 0.78 -9.20
CA PRO A 123 -1.18 1.46 -7.90
C PRO A 123 -2.13 0.89 -6.84
N VAL A 124 -3.32 0.43 -7.24
CA VAL A 124 -4.30 -0.19 -6.32
C VAL A 124 -3.76 -1.48 -5.72
N MET A 125 -3.13 -2.32 -6.54
CA MET A 125 -2.53 -3.58 -6.09
C MET A 125 -1.35 -3.31 -5.14
N GLY A 126 -0.53 -2.29 -5.44
CA GLY A 126 0.57 -1.87 -4.58
C GLY A 126 0.13 -1.45 -3.18
N ILE A 127 -0.94 -0.65 -3.09
CA ILE A 127 -1.50 -0.23 -1.79
C ILE A 127 -2.04 -1.46 -1.03
N ALA A 128 -2.84 -2.30 -1.68
CA ALA A 128 -3.38 -3.50 -1.05
C ALA A 128 -2.28 -4.43 -0.53
N GLY A 129 -1.21 -4.61 -1.32
CA GLY A 129 -0.03 -5.38 -0.95
C GLY A 129 0.71 -4.79 0.26
N SER A 130 0.94 -3.47 0.27
CA SER A 130 1.64 -2.81 1.39
C SER A 130 0.86 -2.90 2.72
N VAL A 131 -0.48 -2.77 2.67
CA VAL A 131 -1.34 -2.92 3.85
C VAL A 131 -1.29 -4.34 4.37
N ALA A 132 -1.39 -5.35 3.49
CA ALA A 132 -1.31 -6.75 3.87
C ALA A 132 0.07 -7.08 4.48
N ALA A 133 1.16 -6.65 3.84
CA ALA A 133 2.52 -6.84 4.33
C ALA A 133 2.73 -6.17 5.70
N GLY A 134 2.30 -4.91 5.85
CA GLY A 134 2.39 -4.18 7.12
C GLY A 134 1.59 -4.83 8.25
N PHE A 135 0.40 -5.36 7.94
CA PHE A 135 -0.40 -6.11 8.90
C PHE A 135 0.28 -7.40 9.35
N LEU A 136 0.87 -8.17 8.42
CA LEU A 136 1.58 -9.41 8.75
C LEU A 136 2.80 -9.14 9.64
N VAL A 137 3.60 -8.14 9.30
CA VAL A 137 4.74 -7.73 10.14
C VAL A 137 4.26 -7.29 11.52
N GLY A 138 3.25 -6.41 11.58
CA GLY A 138 2.67 -5.97 12.85
C GLY A 138 2.09 -7.11 13.69
N ARG A 139 1.53 -8.14 13.04
CA ARG A 139 0.97 -9.34 13.69
C ARG A 139 2.04 -10.26 14.27
N MET A 140 3.25 -10.29 13.70
CA MET A 140 4.39 -11.08 14.18
C MET A 140 5.13 -10.39 15.34
N LEU A 141 5.13 -9.06 15.37
CA LEU A 141 5.80 -8.26 16.42
C LEU A 141 4.93 -8.02 17.67
N ARG A 142 3.66 -8.47 17.67
CA ARG A 142 2.71 -8.35 18.79
C ARG A 142 2.33 -9.72 19.35
#